data_AF-A0AAU5G425-F1
#
_entry.id   AF-A0AAU5G425-F1
#
_cell.length_a   1.000
_cell.length_b   1.000
_cell.length_c   1.000
_cell.angle_alpha   90.00
_cell.angle_beta   90.00
_cell.angle_gamma   90.00
#
_symmetry.space_group_name_H-M   'P 1'
#
loop_
_entity.id
_entity.type
_entity.pdbx_description
1 polymer ?
#
loop_
_entity_poly.entity_id
_entity_poly.type
_entity_poly.pdbx_seq_one_letter_code
_entity_poly.pdbx_strand_id
1 'polypeptide(L)'
;MSATDLIVPVKVNALVVNRLTRTTETFNRWTPNFDAMIEEGAGAEPPPGVGTETMGPDSEGIYVQWQLPEALANGHYDQTTGETTFPFVPNRWLVVRYSTTEAAADRKAVGWIVQSDYLESRPVQDADGNDLYGTNKHPNPDSPEGAPLELTFLGRRHDLTQAPWTEPPAQKPHLTAAGPGLPGFAAYQPYNKDVFSIHDTLEDLKGDLDNYPPDATLSYFVVGWYSDDALDYLTRAASVPGLLPPGADGTADLLEALGWGTPEGTAADALDRTLYSGSALGVDWQREGATNESDKPSNIELSRILTLGSSSAEALGRLAARQTRSARTGDLVRSLFHGTLETLDTADGEEDLDTLTHHSWFSGSDGGHVWKVTARPVEGDDELPPPPPEPGWLTELNDVQRQYDDLTPRLRRSQQRLWNIWWLRNKPVPAFTPEHPAGFDAAADVQLNESDATSLAGRTKALLDEQFALLRQLPTGGTPEELAADIGKYATERGLDPRYQLERTARESYYRPADPVVLIKDTGAKEPLTRDTPLPCRLPEALITRITVSGTT
;
A
#
# COMPACT_ATOMS: atom_id res chain seq x y z
N MET A 1 -15.60 30.17 -1.29
CA MET A 1 -14.67 29.88 -0.19
C MET A 1 -15.13 30.66 1.03
N SER A 2 -15.54 29.96 2.09
CA SER A 2 -15.93 30.51 3.40
C SER A 2 -14.70 30.66 4.29
N ALA A 3 -14.72 31.56 5.28
CA ALA A 3 -13.61 31.74 6.24
C ALA A 3 -13.27 30.46 7.04
N THR A 4 -14.20 29.51 7.06
CA THR A 4 -14.21 28.22 7.76
C THR A 4 -13.79 27.04 6.86
N ASP A 5 -13.46 27.27 5.59
CA ASP A 5 -12.97 26.20 4.71
C ASP A 5 -11.50 25.86 5.04
N LEU A 6 -11.21 24.59 5.33
CA LEU A 6 -9.84 24.13 5.56
C LEU A 6 -9.14 23.89 4.22
N ILE A 7 -8.04 24.60 3.98
CA ILE A 7 -7.21 24.41 2.80
C ILE A 7 -6.12 23.39 3.11
N VAL A 8 -6.26 22.21 2.50
CA VAL A 8 -5.35 21.08 2.65
C VAL A 8 -4.39 21.09 1.45
N PRO A 9 -3.07 21.27 1.64
CA PRO A 9 -2.16 21.34 0.51
C PRO A 9 -2.00 19.97 -0.15
N VAL A 10 -2.04 19.94 -1.48
CA VAL A 10 -1.70 18.76 -2.29
C VAL A 10 -0.45 19.03 -3.12
N LYS A 11 0.35 17.99 -3.31
CA LYS A 11 1.51 18.07 -4.18
C LYS A 11 1.05 17.91 -5.64
N VAL A 12 1.45 18.82 -6.51
CA VAL A 12 1.16 18.73 -7.96
C VAL A 12 2.47 18.50 -8.69
N ASN A 13 2.54 17.40 -9.42
CA ASN A 13 3.67 17.03 -10.27
C ASN A 13 3.29 17.27 -11.74
N ALA A 14 4.22 17.83 -12.51
CA ALA A 14 4.06 18.05 -13.94
C ALA A 14 5.20 17.37 -14.69
N LEU A 15 4.90 16.26 -15.36
CA LEU A 15 5.83 15.55 -16.21
C LEU A 15 5.74 16.10 -17.63
N VAL A 16 6.84 16.69 -18.10
CA VAL A 16 6.98 17.21 -19.46
C VAL A 16 7.43 16.08 -20.39
N VAL A 17 6.57 15.69 -21.32
CA VAL A 17 6.85 14.70 -22.37
C VAL A 17 6.99 15.43 -23.70
N ASN A 18 8.19 15.90 -24.00
CA ASN A 18 8.51 16.45 -25.31
C ASN A 18 8.91 15.35 -26.30
N ARG A 19 9.23 15.72 -27.54
CA ARG A 19 9.53 14.76 -28.60
C ARG A 19 10.74 13.89 -28.27
N LEU A 20 11.80 14.47 -27.72
CA LEU A 20 13.00 13.72 -27.40
C LEU A 20 12.71 12.73 -26.27
N THR A 21 12.12 13.20 -25.16
CA THR A 21 11.67 12.36 -24.04
C THR A 21 10.82 11.18 -24.53
N ARG A 22 9.83 11.44 -25.39
CA ARG A 22 8.97 10.39 -25.96
C ARG A 22 9.72 9.35 -26.78
N THR A 23 10.75 9.76 -27.54
CA THR A 23 11.41 8.89 -28.52
C THR A 23 12.67 8.21 -28.00
N THR A 24 13.31 8.76 -26.96
CA THR A 24 14.56 8.24 -26.40
C THR A 24 14.38 7.56 -25.05
N GLU A 25 13.43 8.01 -24.23
CA GLU A 25 13.18 7.40 -22.93
C GLU A 25 12.29 6.17 -23.08
N THR A 26 12.66 5.10 -22.38
CA THR A 26 11.79 3.94 -22.25
C THR A 26 10.77 4.18 -21.14
N PHE A 27 9.57 4.62 -21.54
CA PHE A 27 8.40 4.71 -20.67
C PHE A 27 7.70 3.36 -20.61
N ASN A 28 8.05 2.55 -19.61
CA ASN A 28 7.25 1.37 -19.26
C ASN A 28 6.01 1.84 -18.48
N ARG A 29 5.06 2.44 -19.20
CA ARG A 29 3.76 2.87 -18.68
C ARG A 29 2.77 1.76 -18.93
N TRP A 30 2.12 1.20 -17.92
CA TRP A 30 1.13 0.14 -18.15
C TRP A 30 -0.25 0.55 -17.67
N THR A 31 -1.28 0.02 -18.33
CA THR A 31 -2.69 0.24 -17.95
C THR A 31 -3.22 -0.96 -17.17
N PRO A 32 -4.19 -0.77 -16.26
CA PRO A 32 -4.83 -1.89 -15.59
C PRO A 32 -5.49 -2.83 -16.59
N ASN A 33 -5.49 -4.13 -16.30
CA ASN A 33 -6.15 -5.13 -17.11
C ASN A 33 -7.33 -5.76 -16.35
N PHE A 34 -8.44 -5.01 -16.31
CA PHE A 34 -9.64 -5.48 -15.65
C PHE A 34 -10.38 -6.59 -16.42
N ASP A 35 -10.17 -6.71 -17.73
CA ASP A 35 -10.68 -7.85 -18.50
C ASP A 35 -10.07 -9.15 -18.00
N ALA A 36 -8.74 -9.25 -17.97
CA ALA A 36 -8.06 -10.44 -17.48
C ALA A 36 -8.33 -10.69 -15.98
N MET A 37 -8.52 -9.63 -15.19
CA MET A 37 -8.91 -9.79 -13.79
C MET A 37 -10.26 -10.52 -13.67
N ILE A 38 -11.26 -10.12 -14.45
CA ILE A 38 -12.62 -10.67 -14.36
C ILE A 38 -12.74 -12.02 -15.10
N GLU A 39 -12.16 -12.12 -16.30
CA GLU A 39 -12.29 -13.28 -17.19
C GLU A 39 -11.31 -14.41 -16.86
N GLU A 40 -10.15 -14.09 -16.29
CA GLU A 40 -9.06 -15.06 -16.04
C GLU A 40 -8.63 -15.12 -14.56
N GLY A 41 -9.19 -14.28 -13.69
CA GLY A 41 -8.77 -14.19 -12.28
C GLY A 41 -7.33 -13.67 -12.11
N ALA A 42 -6.80 -12.94 -13.10
CA ALA A 42 -5.49 -12.31 -13.02
C ALA A 42 -5.48 -11.12 -12.04
N GLY A 43 -4.29 -10.63 -11.68
CA GLY A 43 -4.18 -9.34 -10.99
C GLY A 43 -4.65 -8.20 -11.91
N ALA A 44 -5.31 -7.19 -11.35
CA ALA A 44 -5.68 -5.98 -12.09
C ALA A 44 -4.44 -5.22 -12.58
N GLU A 45 -3.37 -5.23 -11.78
CA GLU A 45 -2.07 -4.70 -12.17
C GLU A 45 -1.33 -5.73 -13.04
N PRO A 46 -0.95 -5.37 -14.29
CA PRO A 46 -0.25 -6.28 -15.16
C PRO A 46 1.18 -6.56 -14.66
N PRO A 47 1.77 -7.72 -15.01
CA PRO A 47 3.19 -7.98 -14.75
C PRO A 47 4.10 -6.91 -15.40
N PRO A 48 5.28 -6.64 -14.82
CA PRO A 48 6.22 -5.67 -15.40
C PRO A 48 6.53 -5.95 -16.88
N GLY A 49 6.38 -4.91 -17.71
CA GLY A 49 6.63 -4.99 -19.16
C GLY A 49 5.47 -5.56 -20.00
N VAL A 50 4.35 -5.90 -19.38
CA VAL A 50 3.10 -6.29 -20.06
C VAL A 50 2.12 -5.11 -20.03
N GLY A 51 1.28 -4.99 -21.07
CA GLY A 51 0.25 -3.94 -21.12
C GLY A 51 0.83 -2.52 -21.25
N THR A 52 2.01 -2.40 -21.85
CA THR A 52 2.69 -1.10 -21.99
C THR A 52 1.98 -0.20 -23.00
N GLU A 53 1.60 1.00 -22.55
CA GLU A 53 1.07 2.09 -23.36
C GLU A 53 2.10 2.47 -24.43
N THR A 54 1.68 2.46 -25.70
CA THR A 54 2.54 2.90 -26.79
C THR A 54 2.55 4.43 -26.83
N MET A 55 3.74 5.03 -26.68
CA MET A 55 3.90 6.49 -26.68
C MET A 55 3.96 7.05 -28.12
N GLY A 56 2.80 7.41 -28.65
CA GLY A 56 2.63 8.06 -29.95
C GLY A 56 2.83 9.58 -29.92
N PRO A 57 2.85 10.28 -31.06
CA PRO A 57 2.96 11.74 -31.11
C PRO A 57 1.90 12.48 -30.28
N ASP A 58 0.73 11.88 -30.12
CA ASP A 58 -0.36 12.34 -29.26
C ASP A 58 -0.05 12.26 -27.77
N SER A 59 0.98 11.52 -27.36
CA SER A 59 1.49 11.44 -25.98
C SER A 59 2.41 12.61 -25.61
N GLU A 60 2.71 13.51 -26.55
CA GLU A 60 3.46 14.73 -26.26
C GLU A 60 2.61 15.70 -25.41
N GLY A 61 3.24 16.51 -24.57
CA GLY A 61 2.58 17.50 -23.71
C GLY A 61 2.95 17.36 -22.24
N ILE A 62 2.06 17.82 -21.36
CA ILE A 62 2.28 17.84 -19.91
C ILE A 62 1.30 16.87 -19.22
N TYR A 63 1.85 15.91 -18.48
CA TYR A 63 1.06 15.06 -17.59
C TYR A 63 1.08 15.67 -16.20
N VAL A 64 -0.06 16.19 -15.76
CA VAL A 64 -0.21 16.83 -14.46
C VAL A 64 -0.93 15.86 -13.53
N GLN A 65 -0.30 15.48 -12.42
CA GLN A 65 -0.89 14.61 -11.40
C GLN A 65 -0.83 15.31 -10.05
N TRP A 66 -1.87 15.15 -9.24
CA TRP A 66 -1.85 15.61 -7.86
C TRP A 66 -1.92 14.43 -6.90
N GLN A 67 -1.09 14.50 -5.85
CA GLN A 67 -1.03 13.49 -4.82
C GLN A 67 -2.07 13.79 -3.73
N LEU A 68 -2.89 12.79 -3.44
CA LEU A 68 -3.82 12.85 -2.31
C LEU A 68 -3.04 12.88 -0.98
N PRO A 69 -3.52 13.62 0.04
CA PRO A 69 -2.93 13.56 1.38
C PRO A 69 -2.92 12.13 1.93
N GLU A 70 -1.89 11.80 2.70
CA GLU A 70 -1.66 10.45 3.26
C GLU A 70 -2.88 9.94 4.05
N ALA A 71 -3.53 10.80 4.82
CA ALA A 71 -4.75 10.49 5.56
C ALA A 71 -5.88 9.91 4.69
N LEU A 72 -5.95 10.30 3.42
CA LEU A 72 -6.96 9.81 2.47
C LEU A 72 -6.51 8.54 1.74
N ALA A 73 -5.23 8.18 1.84
CA ALA A 73 -4.64 7.00 1.21
C ALA A 73 -4.46 5.83 2.19
N ASN A 74 -4.71 6.03 3.48
CA ASN A 74 -4.57 5.02 4.52
C ASN A 74 -5.87 4.24 4.74
N GLY A 75 -5.78 2.91 4.68
CA GLY A 75 -6.89 2.01 4.99
C GLY A 75 -7.02 1.78 6.50
N HIS A 76 -8.25 1.74 7.00
CA HIS A 76 -8.59 1.52 8.40
C HIS A 76 -9.11 0.10 8.57
N TYR A 77 -8.40 -0.70 9.36
CA TYR A 77 -8.76 -2.08 9.65
C TYR A 77 -9.65 -2.16 10.90
N ASP A 78 -10.88 -2.62 10.73
CA ASP A 78 -11.77 -2.94 11.84
C ASP A 78 -11.49 -4.38 12.30
N GLN A 79 -10.94 -4.53 13.51
CA GLN A 79 -10.63 -5.84 14.07
C GLN A 79 -11.87 -6.69 14.37
N THR A 80 -13.05 -6.07 14.52
CA THR A 80 -14.31 -6.75 14.84
C THR A 80 -14.89 -7.42 13.61
N THR A 81 -14.89 -6.71 12.46
CA THR A 81 -15.42 -7.23 11.19
C THR A 81 -14.35 -7.91 10.34
N GLY A 82 -13.08 -7.59 10.57
CA GLY A 82 -11.96 -8.01 9.74
C GLY A 82 -11.85 -7.25 8.42
N GLU A 83 -12.59 -6.15 8.26
CA GLU A 83 -12.63 -5.38 7.02
C GLU A 83 -11.64 -4.20 7.05
N THR A 84 -11.00 -3.94 5.90
CA THR A 84 -10.21 -2.72 5.70
C THR A 84 -11.01 -1.74 4.85
N THR A 85 -11.24 -0.54 5.36
CA THR A 85 -12.00 0.52 4.67
C THR A 85 -11.10 1.70 4.33
N PHE A 86 -11.22 2.21 3.12
CA PHE A 86 -10.51 3.43 2.70
C PHE A 86 -11.44 4.64 2.76
N PRO A 87 -10.92 5.82 3.12
CA PRO A 87 -11.66 7.06 3.01
C PRO A 87 -12.12 7.32 1.57
N PHE A 88 -13.29 7.94 1.43
CA PHE A 88 -13.65 8.54 0.15
C PHE A 88 -12.82 9.80 -0.07
N VAL A 89 -12.50 10.06 -1.34
CA VAL A 89 -11.57 11.11 -1.74
C VAL A 89 -12.26 12.20 -2.55
N PRO A 90 -11.68 13.41 -2.66
CA PRO A 90 -12.27 14.49 -3.43
C PRO A 90 -12.48 14.07 -4.88
N ASN A 91 -13.68 14.34 -5.40
CA ASN A 91 -14.15 13.84 -6.69
C ASN A 91 -14.43 14.96 -7.69
N ARG A 92 -14.19 16.22 -7.32
CA ARG A 92 -14.20 17.37 -8.22
C ARG A 92 -12.86 18.07 -8.14
N TRP A 93 -12.22 18.28 -9.29
CA TRP A 93 -10.96 19.01 -9.36
C TRP A 93 -11.00 20.06 -10.44
N LEU A 94 -10.81 21.33 -10.06
CA LEU A 94 -10.50 22.41 -10.98
C LEU A 94 -9.02 22.40 -11.29
N VAL A 95 -8.66 22.27 -12.56
CA VAL A 95 -7.29 22.43 -13.05
C VAL A 95 -7.24 23.65 -13.94
N VAL A 96 -6.40 24.64 -13.60
CA VAL A 96 -6.19 25.86 -14.40
C VAL A 96 -4.76 25.88 -14.89
N ARG A 97 -4.56 25.99 -16.20
CA ARG A 97 -3.26 26.25 -16.79
C ARG A 97 -3.15 27.71 -17.14
N TYR A 98 -2.08 28.33 -16.67
CA TYR A 98 -1.58 29.59 -17.16
C TYR A 98 -0.43 29.36 -18.12
N SER A 99 -0.42 30.09 -19.22
CA SER A 99 0.59 29.95 -20.28
C SER A 99 1.08 31.31 -20.73
N THR A 100 2.39 31.44 -20.89
CA THR A 100 3.06 32.59 -21.51
C THR A 100 3.92 32.05 -22.64
N THR A 101 3.78 32.61 -23.84
CA THR A 101 4.58 32.22 -25.01
C THR A 101 5.46 33.38 -25.45
N GLU A 102 6.55 33.11 -26.17
CA GLU A 102 7.42 34.20 -26.66
C GLU A 102 6.68 35.17 -27.59
N ALA A 103 5.69 34.67 -28.35
CA ALA A 103 4.90 35.46 -29.29
C ALA A 103 3.83 36.34 -28.61
N ALA A 104 3.43 36.04 -27.38
CA ALA A 104 2.41 36.76 -26.64
C ALA A 104 2.84 36.97 -25.18
N ALA A 105 3.23 38.20 -24.87
CA ALA A 105 3.61 38.60 -23.50
C ALA A 105 2.44 38.53 -22.51
N ASP A 106 1.19 38.52 -23.00
CA ASP A 106 0.00 38.40 -22.17
C ASP A 106 -0.22 36.94 -21.73
N ARG A 107 -0.33 36.75 -20.41
CA ARG A 107 -0.62 35.46 -19.79
C ARG A 107 -2.03 35.01 -20.15
N LYS A 108 -2.16 33.87 -20.81
CA LYS A 108 -3.44 33.21 -21.10
C LYS A 108 -3.79 32.19 -20.02
N ALA A 109 -5.08 31.94 -19.80
CA ALA A 109 -5.58 30.92 -18.88
C ALA A 109 -6.63 30.04 -19.58
N VAL A 110 -6.51 28.73 -19.38
CA VAL A 110 -7.54 27.74 -19.71
C VAL A 110 -7.79 26.85 -18.49
N GLY A 111 -8.95 26.22 -18.41
CA GLY A 111 -9.28 25.42 -17.25
C GLY A 111 -10.19 24.25 -17.55
N TRP A 112 -10.13 23.26 -16.67
CA TRP A 112 -10.90 22.03 -16.76
C TRP A 112 -11.48 21.66 -15.40
N ILE A 113 -12.65 21.04 -15.41
CA ILE A 113 -13.19 20.33 -14.24
C ILE A 113 -13.01 18.84 -14.48
N VAL A 114 -12.28 18.17 -13.60
CA VAL A 114 -12.19 16.72 -13.56
C VAL A 114 -13.29 16.19 -12.64
N GLN A 115 -14.14 15.33 -13.20
CA GLN A 115 -15.16 14.59 -12.48
C GLN A 115 -14.64 13.18 -12.22
N SER A 116 -13.93 13.01 -11.10
CA SER A 116 -13.15 11.80 -10.82
C SER A 116 -14.00 10.54 -10.59
N ASP A 117 -15.22 10.73 -10.08
CA ASP A 117 -16.18 9.65 -9.78
C ASP A 117 -17.23 9.45 -10.89
N TYR A 118 -16.99 10.01 -12.09
CA TYR A 118 -17.87 9.74 -13.22
C TYR A 118 -17.86 8.25 -13.55
N LEU A 119 -19.04 7.64 -13.67
CA LEU A 119 -19.22 6.28 -14.17
C LEU A 119 -20.08 6.30 -15.42
N GLU A 120 -19.56 5.76 -16.52
CA GLU A 120 -20.31 5.69 -17.78
C GLU A 120 -21.55 4.80 -17.68
N SER A 121 -21.60 3.85 -16.75
CA SER A 121 -22.80 3.07 -16.42
C SER A 121 -23.93 3.93 -15.81
N ARG A 122 -23.63 5.16 -15.38
CA ARG A 122 -24.57 6.17 -14.90
C ARG A 122 -24.36 7.48 -15.69
N PRO A 123 -24.61 7.46 -17.01
CA PRO A 123 -24.18 8.55 -17.86
C PRO A 123 -24.88 9.86 -17.47
N VAL A 124 -24.11 10.94 -17.48
CA VAL A 124 -24.64 12.29 -17.39
C VAL A 124 -24.68 12.83 -18.81
N GLN A 125 -25.79 13.46 -19.19
CA GLN A 125 -25.94 14.07 -20.50
C GLN A 125 -25.45 15.51 -20.50
N ASP A 126 -24.90 15.97 -21.63
CA ASP A 126 -24.61 17.38 -21.84
C ASP A 126 -25.90 18.21 -22.04
N ALA A 127 -25.74 19.52 -22.25
CA ALA A 127 -26.87 20.42 -22.47
C ALA A 127 -27.69 20.11 -23.73
N ASP A 128 -27.08 19.39 -24.69
CA ASP A 128 -27.70 18.99 -25.95
C ASP A 128 -28.29 17.56 -25.90
N GLY A 129 -28.16 16.88 -24.75
CA GLY A 129 -28.69 15.54 -24.52
C GLY A 129 -27.78 14.40 -24.97
N ASN A 130 -26.50 14.66 -25.27
CA ASN A 130 -25.55 13.62 -25.64
C ASN A 130 -24.93 12.97 -24.41
N ASP A 131 -24.74 11.65 -24.46
CA ASP A 131 -24.03 10.91 -23.42
C ASP A 131 -22.54 11.29 -23.41
N LEU A 132 -22.01 11.43 -22.20
CA LEU A 132 -20.61 11.76 -21.97
C LEU A 132 -19.80 10.47 -21.78
N TYR A 133 -18.55 10.44 -22.23
CA TYR A 133 -17.71 9.24 -22.16
C TYR A 133 -16.73 9.30 -20.98
N GLY A 134 -16.46 8.14 -20.38
CA GLY A 134 -15.44 8.01 -19.33
C GLY A 134 -14.03 7.74 -19.88
N THR A 135 -13.01 7.90 -19.05
CA THR A 135 -11.60 7.82 -19.47
C THR A 135 -10.96 6.46 -19.20
N ASN A 136 -11.03 5.95 -17.97
CA ASN A 136 -10.31 4.73 -17.59
C ASN A 136 -11.26 3.56 -17.49
N LYS A 137 -10.93 2.42 -18.09
CA LYS A 137 -11.69 1.20 -17.86
C LYS A 137 -11.69 0.85 -16.36
N HIS A 138 -12.83 0.44 -15.82
CA HIS A 138 -13.01 0.21 -14.39
C HIS A 138 -14.13 -0.82 -14.13
N PRO A 139 -14.03 -1.68 -13.10
CA PRO A 139 -15.15 -2.53 -12.68
C PRO A 139 -16.33 -1.70 -12.19
N ASN A 140 -17.53 -1.99 -12.64
CA ASN A 140 -18.73 -1.26 -12.25
C ASN A 140 -19.02 -1.51 -10.75
N PRO A 141 -18.95 -0.50 -9.87
CA PRO A 141 -19.20 -0.68 -8.44
C PRO A 141 -20.67 -1.00 -8.11
N ASP A 142 -21.57 -0.90 -9.10
CA ASP A 142 -22.98 -1.28 -8.96
C ASP A 142 -23.31 -2.69 -9.45
N SER A 143 -22.31 -3.45 -9.89
CA SER A 143 -22.55 -4.85 -10.24
C SER A 143 -23.23 -5.57 -9.06
N PRO A 144 -24.37 -6.26 -9.29
CA PRO A 144 -25.09 -6.93 -8.22
C PRO A 144 -24.20 -7.95 -7.50
N GLU A 145 -24.34 -8.03 -6.19
CA GLU A 145 -23.62 -9.03 -5.40
C GLU A 145 -23.96 -10.45 -5.90
N GLY A 146 -22.92 -11.27 -6.11
CA GLY A 146 -23.06 -12.62 -6.65
C GLY A 146 -23.27 -12.71 -8.17
N ALA A 147 -23.37 -11.58 -8.88
CA ALA A 147 -23.32 -11.54 -10.34
C ALA A 147 -21.88 -11.32 -10.85
N PRO A 148 -21.58 -11.67 -12.11
CA PRO A 148 -20.31 -11.30 -12.73
C PRO A 148 -20.10 -9.77 -12.68
N LEU A 149 -18.86 -9.36 -12.36
CA LEU A 149 -18.48 -7.95 -12.41
C LEU A 149 -18.60 -7.44 -13.85
N GLU A 150 -19.30 -6.34 -14.03
CA GLU A 150 -19.40 -5.65 -15.31
C GLU A 150 -18.29 -4.60 -15.42
N LEU A 151 -17.87 -4.30 -16.65
CA LEU A 151 -16.89 -3.25 -16.90
C LEU A 151 -17.59 -1.97 -17.35
N THR A 152 -17.04 -0.83 -16.92
CA THR A 152 -17.47 0.51 -17.29
C THR A 152 -16.24 1.41 -17.45
N PHE A 153 -16.44 2.72 -17.58
CA PHE A 153 -15.38 3.72 -17.58
C PHE A 153 -15.54 4.70 -16.41
N LEU A 154 -14.41 5.00 -15.76
CA LEU A 154 -14.26 5.88 -14.61
C LEU A 154 -13.53 7.17 -15.01
N GLY A 155 -14.01 8.28 -14.46
CA GLY A 155 -13.39 9.59 -14.56
C GLY A 155 -13.64 10.26 -15.91
N ARG A 156 -13.70 11.58 -15.91
CA ARG A 156 -13.75 12.39 -17.13
C ARG A 156 -13.29 13.81 -16.87
N ARG A 157 -13.00 14.52 -17.96
CA ARG A 157 -12.61 15.93 -17.95
C ARG A 157 -13.59 16.78 -18.75
N HIS A 158 -14.03 17.88 -18.15
CA HIS A 158 -14.86 18.91 -18.77
C HIS A 158 -14.02 20.15 -19.09
N ASP A 159 -14.01 20.59 -20.35
CA ASP A 159 -13.28 21.78 -20.79
C ASP A 159 -14.10 23.06 -20.60
N LEU A 160 -13.61 23.97 -19.75
CA LEU A 160 -14.30 25.22 -19.41
C LEU A 160 -14.25 26.26 -20.55
N THR A 161 -13.43 26.05 -21.58
CA THR A 161 -13.41 26.91 -22.78
C THR A 161 -14.58 26.62 -23.72
N GLN A 162 -15.14 25.41 -23.65
CA GLN A 162 -16.23 24.96 -24.53
C GLN A 162 -17.60 25.25 -23.94
N ALA A 163 -17.78 25.01 -22.62
CA ALA A 163 -19.04 25.22 -21.94
C ALA A 163 -18.84 25.45 -20.43
N PRO A 164 -19.76 26.15 -19.74
CA PRO A 164 -19.74 26.23 -18.29
C PRO A 164 -19.98 24.86 -17.63
N TRP A 165 -19.35 24.62 -16.48
CA TRP A 165 -19.62 23.44 -15.66
C TRP A 165 -20.99 23.53 -14.99
N THR A 166 -21.73 22.42 -15.00
CA THR A 166 -22.93 22.22 -14.18
C THR A 166 -22.76 20.94 -13.39
N GLU A 167 -22.95 21.03 -12.07
CA GLU A 167 -22.78 19.88 -11.18
C GLU A 167 -23.83 18.80 -11.48
N PRO A 168 -23.42 17.55 -11.77
CA PRO A 168 -24.37 16.48 -11.98
C PRO A 168 -25.11 16.11 -10.68
N PRO A 169 -26.24 15.39 -10.78
CA PRO A 169 -26.93 14.86 -9.61
C PRO A 169 -26.00 14.01 -8.74
N ALA A 170 -26.22 14.07 -7.42
CA ALA A 170 -25.47 13.27 -6.46
C ALA A 170 -25.55 11.79 -6.80
N GLN A 171 -24.40 11.12 -6.74
CA GLN A 171 -24.27 9.69 -7.04
C GLN A 171 -23.87 8.91 -5.78
N LYS A 172 -24.11 7.59 -5.80
CA LYS A 172 -23.62 6.72 -4.73
C LYS A 172 -22.08 6.79 -4.67
N PRO A 173 -21.49 7.15 -3.51
CA PRO A 173 -20.04 7.25 -3.35
C PRO A 173 -19.36 5.89 -3.57
N HIS A 174 -18.23 5.90 -4.29
CA HIS A 174 -17.44 4.69 -4.58
C HIS A 174 -15.94 4.96 -4.75
N LEU A 175 -15.53 6.21 -4.96
CA LEU A 175 -14.15 6.55 -5.26
C LEU A 175 -13.30 6.63 -3.97
N THR A 176 -12.22 5.86 -3.92
CA THR A 176 -11.20 5.91 -2.86
C THR A 176 -9.80 6.04 -3.46
N ALA A 177 -8.76 6.21 -2.64
CA ALA A 177 -7.38 6.24 -3.11
C ALA A 177 -6.88 4.88 -3.65
N ALA A 178 -7.49 3.78 -3.21
CA ALA A 178 -7.22 2.43 -3.70
C ALA A 178 -8.27 2.02 -4.75
N GLY A 179 -7.81 1.46 -5.87
CA GLY A 179 -8.68 0.93 -6.91
C GLY A 179 -8.97 -0.56 -6.69
N PRO A 180 -9.95 -1.15 -7.42
CA PRO A 180 -10.26 -2.58 -7.31
C PRO A 180 -9.05 -3.46 -7.68
N GLY A 181 -8.41 -4.09 -6.70
CA GLY A 181 -7.18 -4.86 -6.92
C GLY A 181 -5.96 -4.03 -7.36
N LEU A 182 -6.01 -2.69 -7.19
CA LEU A 182 -4.96 -1.75 -7.59
C LEU A 182 -4.58 -0.83 -6.43
N PRO A 183 -3.64 -1.24 -5.55
CA PRO A 183 -3.17 -0.39 -4.45
C PRO A 183 -2.52 0.91 -4.94
N GLY A 184 -1.84 0.89 -6.10
CA GLY A 184 -1.18 2.05 -6.70
C GLY A 184 -2.11 3.02 -7.45
N PHE A 185 -3.45 2.86 -7.37
CA PHE A 185 -4.42 3.58 -8.19
C PHE A 185 -4.24 5.11 -8.17
N ALA A 186 -4.23 5.74 -6.99
CA ALA A 186 -4.03 7.19 -6.90
C ALA A 186 -2.58 7.65 -7.13
N ALA A 187 -1.60 6.74 -6.96
CA ALA A 187 -0.18 7.06 -7.01
C ALA A 187 0.40 7.03 -8.43
N TYR A 188 -0.12 6.15 -9.31
CA TYR A 188 0.45 5.94 -10.63
C TYR A 188 -0.44 6.53 -11.73
N GLN A 189 0.04 7.62 -12.36
CA GLN A 189 -0.72 8.42 -13.33
C GLN A 189 -1.49 7.62 -14.40
N PRO A 190 -0.93 6.58 -15.05
CA PRO A 190 -1.66 5.78 -16.04
C PRO A 190 -2.96 5.15 -15.52
N TYR A 191 -3.11 4.97 -14.21
CA TYR A 191 -4.29 4.34 -13.60
C TYR A 191 -5.44 5.33 -13.36
N ASN A 192 -5.16 6.63 -13.37
CA ASN A 192 -6.07 7.66 -12.86
C ASN A 192 -6.18 8.88 -13.80
N LYS A 193 -6.03 8.69 -15.11
CA LYS A 193 -6.17 9.77 -16.10
C LYS A 193 -7.58 10.35 -16.03
N ASP A 194 -7.72 11.66 -15.87
CA ASP A 194 -9.00 12.33 -15.61
C ASP A 194 -9.73 11.82 -14.35
N VAL A 195 -8.96 11.37 -13.36
CA VAL A 195 -9.40 11.08 -11.98
C VAL A 195 -8.55 11.89 -11.00
N PHE A 196 -7.24 11.63 -10.94
CA PHE A 196 -6.27 12.39 -10.12
C PHE A 196 -5.12 12.97 -10.96
N SER A 197 -5.32 13.00 -12.27
CA SER A 197 -4.38 13.59 -13.22
C SER A 197 -5.09 14.08 -14.47
N ILE A 198 -4.42 14.92 -15.24
CA ILE A 198 -4.80 15.24 -16.61
C ILE A 198 -3.58 15.10 -17.53
N HIS A 199 -3.85 14.85 -18.81
CA HIS A 199 -2.88 15.03 -19.87
C HIS A 199 -3.27 16.26 -20.69
N ASP A 200 -2.44 17.28 -20.61
CA ASP A 200 -2.56 18.51 -21.37
C ASP A 200 -1.68 18.43 -22.62
N THR A 201 -2.32 18.30 -23.77
CA THR A 201 -1.67 18.14 -25.08
C THR A 201 -1.13 19.47 -25.62
N LEU A 202 -1.50 20.61 -25.02
CA LEU A 202 -1.14 21.96 -25.47
C LEU A 202 -1.65 22.30 -26.87
N GLU A 203 -2.59 21.52 -27.42
CA GLU A 203 -3.14 21.68 -28.77
C GLU A 203 -3.79 23.07 -28.96
N ASP A 204 -4.37 23.63 -27.91
CA ASP A 204 -5.01 24.94 -27.92
C ASP A 204 -4.01 26.11 -28.03
N LEU A 205 -2.71 25.85 -27.84
CA LEU A 205 -1.64 26.85 -28.03
C LEU A 205 -1.13 26.90 -29.48
N LYS A 206 -1.54 25.97 -30.35
CA LYS A 206 -1.17 26.00 -31.77
C LYS A 206 -1.75 27.23 -32.45
N GLY A 207 -0.95 27.90 -33.28
CA GLY A 207 -1.48 28.87 -34.24
C GLY A 207 -2.23 28.17 -35.37
N ASP A 208 -3.07 28.91 -36.10
CA ASP A 208 -3.91 28.38 -37.19
C ASP A 208 -3.14 27.63 -38.30
N LEU A 209 -1.85 27.94 -38.45
CA LEU A 209 -0.95 27.34 -39.44
C LEU A 209 0.15 26.46 -38.82
N ASP A 210 0.18 26.35 -37.49
CA ASP A 210 1.22 25.62 -36.78
C ASP A 210 0.79 24.17 -36.57
N ASN A 211 1.67 23.24 -36.93
CA ASN A 211 1.42 21.82 -36.69
C ASN A 211 1.62 21.42 -35.21
N TYR A 212 2.30 22.27 -34.42
CA TYR A 212 2.78 21.96 -33.08
C TYR A 212 2.68 23.17 -32.14
N PRO A 213 2.51 22.96 -30.83
CA PRO A 213 2.45 24.05 -29.86
C PRO A 213 3.80 24.79 -29.80
N PRO A 214 3.81 26.14 -29.69
CA PRO A 214 5.03 26.93 -29.56
C PRO A 214 5.68 26.72 -28.18
N ASP A 215 6.93 27.15 -28.05
CA ASP A 215 7.62 27.20 -26.75
C ASP A 215 6.85 28.09 -25.76
N ALA A 216 6.75 27.62 -24.52
CA ALA A 216 5.93 28.26 -23.51
C ALA A 216 6.44 28.00 -22.09
N THR A 217 6.20 28.95 -21.19
CA THR A 217 6.26 28.70 -19.75
C THR A 217 4.84 28.53 -19.22
N LEU A 218 4.62 27.40 -18.56
CA LEU A 218 3.32 26.94 -18.09
C LEU A 218 3.27 26.96 -16.56
N SER A 219 2.08 27.14 -16.00
CA SER A 219 1.84 26.97 -14.56
C SER A 219 0.47 26.40 -14.34
N TYR A 220 0.39 25.32 -13.57
CA TYR A 220 -0.84 24.62 -13.26
C TYR A 220 -1.24 24.90 -11.83
N PHE A 221 -2.51 25.22 -11.62
CA PHE A 221 -3.13 25.34 -10.32
C PHE A 221 -4.28 24.33 -10.22
N VAL A 222 -4.28 23.55 -9.15
CA VAL A 222 -5.22 22.46 -8.93
C VAL A 222 -5.97 22.72 -7.63
N VAL A 223 -7.30 22.66 -7.68
CA VAL A 223 -8.18 22.77 -6.50
C VAL A 223 -9.18 21.63 -6.50
N GLY A 224 -9.20 20.81 -5.46
CA GLY A 224 -10.13 19.70 -5.27
C GLY A 224 -11.16 19.97 -4.17
N TRP A 225 -12.35 19.40 -4.33
CA TRP A 225 -13.40 19.37 -3.31
C TRP A 225 -14.29 18.13 -3.47
N TYR A 226 -15.11 17.86 -2.47
CA TYR A 226 -16.15 16.84 -2.53
C TYR A 226 -17.41 17.43 -3.16
N SER A 227 -18.03 16.72 -4.09
CA SER A 227 -19.33 17.09 -4.65
C SER A 227 -20.46 17.08 -3.61
N ASP A 228 -20.25 16.37 -2.50
CA ASP A 228 -21.15 16.28 -1.36
C ASP A 228 -20.32 16.43 -0.07
N ASP A 229 -20.58 17.48 0.70
CA ASP A 229 -19.87 17.82 1.94
C ASP A 229 -20.01 16.71 3.01
N ALA A 230 -21.04 15.86 2.94
CA ALA A 230 -21.18 14.69 3.82
C ALA A 230 -20.14 13.60 3.53
N LEU A 231 -19.51 13.65 2.36
CA LEU A 231 -18.44 12.72 2.00
C LEU A 231 -17.09 13.13 2.56
N ASP A 232 -16.94 14.39 2.93
CA ASP A 232 -15.71 14.98 3.43
C ASP A 232 -15.19 14.19 4.63
N TYR A 233 -13.89 13.89 4.60
CA TYR A 233 -13.27 13.11 5.64
C TYR A 233 -13.19 13.86 6.96
N LEU A 234 -13.20 15.21 6.97
CA LEU A 234 -13.39 15.97 8.22
C LEU A 234 -14.70 15.61 8.92
N THR A 235 -15.78 15.43 8.16
CA THR A 235 -17.11 15.09 8.69
C THR A 235 -17.20 13.62 9.11
N ARG A 236 -16.51 12.72 8.39
CA ARG A 236 -16.65 11.27 8.58
C ARG A 236 -15.61 10.62 9.48
N ALA A 237 -14.43 11.22 9.64
CA ALA A 237 -13.34 10.64 10.42
C ALA A 237 -13.74 10.26 11.86
N ALA A 238 -14.59 11.05 12.52
CA ALA A 238 -15.09 10.73 13.86
C ALA A 238 -15.92 9.43 13.93
N SER A 239 -16.45 8.97 12.80
CA SER A 239 -17.20 7.71 12.69
C SER A 239 -16.33 6.51 12.32
N VAL A 240 -15.04 6.71 12.03
CA VAL A 240 -14.12 5.64 11.61
C VAL A 240 -13.56 4.95 12.86
N PRO A 241 -13.82 3.64 13.08
CA PRO A 241 -13.32 2.93 14.24
C PRO A 241 -11.79 2.97 14.33
N GLY A 242 -11.28 3.34 15.51
CA GLY A 242 -9.83 3.33 15.80
C GLY A 242 -9.03 4.49 15.21
N LEU A 243 -9.65 5.40 14.45
CA LEU A 243 -8.95 6.57 13.91
C LEU A 243 -8.66 7.61 15.00
N LEU A 244 -9.67 7.97 15.80
CA LEU A 244 -9.49 8.93 16.88
C LEU A 244 -9.07 8.23 18.19
N PRO A 245 -8.14 8.82 18.96
CA PRO A 245 -7.78 8.29 20.27
C PRO A 245 -8.97 8.36 21.25
N PRO A 246 -9.02 7.51 22.29
CA PRO A 246 -10.06 7.57 23.31
C PRO A 246 -10.10 8.94 24.00
N GLY A 247 -11.27 9.59 23.97
CA GLY A 247 -11.47 10.91 24.58
C GLY A 247 -11.09 12.10 23.71
N ALA A 248 -10.84 11.89 22.40
CA ALA A 248 -10.71 12.98 21.44
C ALA A 248 -11.95 13.90 21.47
N ASP A 249 -11.74 15.21 21.56
CA ASP A 249 -12.78 16.23 21.63
C ASP A 249 -12.46 17.40 20.68
N GLY A 250 -13.26 17.51 19.62
CA GLY A 250 -13.22 18.63 18.68
C GLY A 250 -12.20 18.52 17.54
N THR A 251 -12.07 19.63 16.81
CA THR A 251 -11.35 19.70 15.53
C THR A 251 -9.85 19.48 15.63
N ALA A 252 -9.20 19.88 16.72
CA ALA A 252 -7.75 19.79 16.85
C ALA A 252 -7.27 18.33 16.91
N ASP A 253 -7.92 17.50 17.73
CA ASP A 253 -7.61 16.08 17.87
C ASP A 253 -7.89 15.32 16.56
N LEU A 254 -8.95 15.72 15.84
CA LEU A 254 -9.24 15.22 14.51
C LEU A 254 -8.10 15.53 13.52
N LEU A 255 -7.66 16.78 13.45
CA LEU A 255 -6.57 17.15 12.55
C LEU A 255 -5.27 16.44 12.92
N GLU A 256 -4.96 16.30 14.21
CA GLU A 256 -3.81 15.53 14.69
C GLU A 256 -3.87 14.06 14.24
N ALA A 257 -5.03 13.41 14.40
CA ALA A 257 -5.24 12.02 13.95
C ALA A 257 -5.08 11.86 12.42
N LEU A 258 -5.42 12.89 11.65
CA LEU A 258 -5.22 12.94 10.20
C LEU A 258 -3.78 13.33 9.81
N GLY A 259 -2.90 13.65 10.76
CA GLY A 259 -1.57 14.18 10.49
C GLY A 259 -1.62 15.55 9.81
N TRP A 260 -2.67 16.34 10.04
CA TRP A 260 -2.88 17.68 9.51
C TRP A 260 -2.60 18.72 10.60
N GLY A 261 -1.89 19.79 10.23
CA GLY A 261 -1.59 20.88 11.14
C GLY A 261 -2.81 21.77 11.34
N THR A 262 -3.18 22.03 12.59
CA THR A 262 -4.24 22.97 12.95
C THR A 262 -3.80 24.40 12.65
N PRO A 263 -4.48 25.14 11.75
CA PRO A 263 -4.16 26.54 11.49
C PRO A 263 -4.30 27.40 12.75
N GLU A 264 -3.48 28.45 12.84
CA GLU A 264 -3.63 29.44 13.91
C GLU A 264 -5.00 30.15 13.78
N GLY A 265 -5.70 30.35 14.90
CA GLY A 265 -7.01 31.00 14.92
C GLY A 265 -8.19 30.08 14.60
N THR A 266 -7.97 28.79 14.34
CA THR A 266 -9.07 27.81 14.20
C THR A 266 -9.85 27.69 15.52
N ALA A 267 -11.11 28.09 15.49
CA ALA A 267 -12.03 27.87 16.61
C ALA A 267 -12.47 26.39 16.67
N ALA A 268 -12.81 25.91 17.87
CA ALA A 268 -13.39 24.59 18.05
C ALA A 268 -14.69 24.48 17.22
N ASP A 269 -14.79 23.43 16.41
CA ASP A 269 -15.94 23.10 15.55
C ASP A 269 -16.23 24.11 14.44
N ALA A 270 -15.20 24.85 14.00
CA ALA A 270 -15.35 25.92 13.00
C ALA A 270 -14.98 25.53 11.56
N LEU A 271 -14.73 24.25 11.27
CA LEU A 271 -14.38 23.82 9.91
C LEU A 271 -15.59 23.22 9.20
N ASP A 272 -15.93 23.79 8.04
CA ASP A 272 -17.13 23.38 7.28
C ASP A 272 -16.82 22.33 6.21
N ARG A 273 -15.70 22.49 5.50
CA ARG A 273 -15.28 21.61 4.41
C ARG A 273 -13.77 21.67 4.18
N THR A 274 -13.24 20.72 3.43
CA THR A 274 -11.88 20.71 2.92
C THR A 274 -11.82 21.17 1.47
N LEU A 275 -10.81 21.99 1.17
CA LEU A 275 -10.39 22.33 -0.18
C LEU A 275 -8.94 21.90 -0.37
N TYR A 276 -8.68 21.07 -1.37
CA TYR A 276 -7.37 20.51 -1.64
C TYR A 276 -6.66 21.38 -2.66
N SER A 277 -5.52 21.98 -2.35
CA SER A 277 -4.93 23.00 -3.23
C SER A 277 -3.44 22.79 -3.47
N GLY A 278 -3.00 22.93 -4.72
CA GLY A 278 -1.60 22.80 -5.09
C GLY A 278 -1.28 23.43 -6.44
N SER A 279 0.01 23.61 -6.73
CA SER A 279 0.45 24.18 -8.01
C SER A 279 1.77 23.59 -8.49
N ALA A 280 1.92 23.46 -9.80
CA ALA A 280 3.20 23.29 -10.48
C ALA A 280 3.50 24.60 -11.25
N LEU A 281 4.53 25.34 -10.85
CA LEU A 281 4.82 26.68 -11.36
C LEU A 281 6.06 26.67 -12.26
N GLY A 282 6.06 27.50 -13.31
CA GLY A 282 7.23 27.69 -14.17
C GLY A 282 7.68 26.43 -14.92
N VAL A 283 6.74 25.63 -15.41
CA VAL A 283 7.03 24.44 -16.21
C VAL A 283 7.38 24.87 -17.63
N ASP A 284 8.62 24.68 -18.03
CA ASP A 284 9.08 25.03 -19.39
C ASP A 284 8.70 23.95 -20.40
N TRP A 285 8.05 24.37 -21.48
CA TRP A 285 7.70 23.54 -22.62
C TRP A 285 8.52 23.95 -23.84
N GLN A 286 9.28 22.98 -24.35
CA GLN A 286 10.02 23.07 -25.61
C GLN A 286 9.88 21.73 -26.33
N ARG A 287 9.11 21.70 -27.42
CA ARG A 287 8.79 20.44 -28.11
C ARG A 287 10.03 19.73 -28.64
N GLU A 288 10.93 20.49 -29.24
CA GLU A 288 12.22 20.02 -29.80
C GLU A 288 13.39 20.27 -28.81
N GLY A 289 13.08 20.56 -27.55
CA GLY A 289 14.07 20.74 -26.48
C GLY A 289 14.73 19.44 -26.03
N ALA A 290 15.71 19.57 -25.14
CA ALA A 290 16.37 18.43 -24.52
C ALA A 290 15.41 17.63 -23.62
N THR A 291 15.77 16.40 -23.28
CA THR A 291 15.07 15.64 -22.24
C THR A 291 15.26 16.31 -20.89
N ASN A 292 14.24 16.24 -20.03
CA ASN A 292 14.41 16.65 -18.64
C ASN A 292 15.37 15.69 -17.93
N GLU A 293 16.08 16.20 -16.93
CA GLU A 293 16.88 15.35 -16.05
C GLU A 293 15.97 14.34 -15.36
N SER A 294 16.35 13.06 -15.42
CA SER A 294 15.66 11.98 -14.74
C SER A 294 16.52 11.48 -13.60
N ASP A 295 15.91 11.30 -12.43
CA ASP A 295 16.55 10.64 -11.29
C ASP A 295 16.61 9.11 -11.43
N LYS A 296 16.12 8.57 -12.55
CA LYS A 296 16.22 7.15 -12.88
C LYS A 296 17.71 6.79 -13.06
N PRO A 297 18.26 5.84 -12.27
CA PRO A 297 19.65 5.43 -12.43
C PRO A 297 19.85 4.77 -13.80
N SER A 298 20.96 5.12 -14.45
CA SER A 298 21.40 4.45 -15.67
C SER A 298 21.74 2.98 -15.40
N ASN A 299 21.77 2.14 -16.45
CA ASN A 299 22.18 0.73 -16.32
C ASN A 299 23.58 0.57 -15.70
N ILE A 300 24.48 1.54 -15.96
CA ILE A 300 25.83 1.56 -15.40
C ILE A 300 25.77 1.88 -13.90
N GLU A 301 24.96 2.85 -13.49
CA GLU A 301 24.77 3.21 -12.08
C GLU A 301 24.10 2.09 -11.29
N LEU A 302 23.08 1.44 -11.86
CA LEU A 302 22.42 0.27 -11.27
C LEU A 302 23.43 -0.80 -10.86
N SER A 303 24.41 -1.12 -11.71
CA SER A 303 25.46 -2.09 -11.39
C SER A 303 26.32 -1.72 -10.17
N ARG A 304 26.33 -0.45 -9.76
CA ARG A 304 27.09 0.08 -8.62
C ARG A 304 26.25 0.22 -7.35
N ILE A 305 24.94 0.36 -7.47
CA ILE A 305 24.02 0.62 -6.35
C ILE A 305 23.13 -0.58 -5.98
N LEU A 306 22.96 -1.55 -6.87
CA LEU A 306 22.17 -2.76 -6.66
C LEU A 306 23.02 -3.92 -6.13
N THR A 307 22.54 -4.62 -5.11
CA THR A 307 23.17 -5.84 -4.58
C THR A 307 22.11 -6.86 -4.15
N LEU A 308 22.45 -8.13 -4.29
CA LEU A 308 21.64 -9.26 -3.83
C LEU A 308 22.41 -10.01 -2.73
N GLY A 309 21.71 -10.40 -1.68
CA GLY A 309 22.25 -11.24 -0.61
C GLY A 309 21.15 -12.11 0.00
N SER A 310 21.53 -13.15 0.73
CA SER A 310 20.58 -14.00 1.47
C SER A 310 20.11 -13.33 2.77
N SER A 311 20.76 -12.23 3.17
CA SER A 311 20.35 -11.37 4.28
C SER A 311 20.75 -9.91 4.02
N SER A 312 20.18 -8.97 4.79
CA SER A 312 20.53 -7.55 4.70
C SER A 312 22.00 -7.28 5.05
N ALA A 313 22.56 -8.03 6.01
CA ALA A 313 23.96 -7.94 6.38
C ALA A 313 24.87 -8.29 5.19
N GLU A 314 24.55 -9.38 4.48
CA GLU A 314 25.32 -9.80 3.30
C GLU A 314 25.17 -8.82 2.14
N ALA A 315 23.93 -8.40 1.82
CA ALA A 315 23.66 -7.48 0.72
C ALA A 315 24.36 -6.12 0.93
N LEU A 316 24.29 -5.56 2.14
CA LEU A 316 24.94 -4.30 2.46
C LEU A 316 26.46 -4.45 2.61
N GLY A 317 26.94 -5.53 3.21
CA GLY A 317 28.38 -5.84 3.30
C GLY A 317 29.02 -5.94 1.91
N ARG A 318 28.38 -6.63 0.96
CA ARG A 318 28.82 -6.70 -0.44
C ARG A 318 28.80 -5.32 -1.11
N LEU A 319 27.76 -4.52 -0.88
CA LEU A 319 27.71 -3.16 -1.41
C LEU A 319 28.87 -2.31 -0.87
N ALA A 320 29.13 -2.36 0.43
CA ALA A 320 30.19 -1.62 1.09
C ALA A 320 31.58 -2.05 0.59
N ALA A 321 31.82 -3.35 0.45
CA ALA A 321 33.06 -3.88 -0.10
C ALA A 321 33.29 -3.42 -1.53
N ARG A 322 32.24 -3.41 -2.37
CA ARG A 322 32.32 -2.93 -3.75
C ARG A 322 32.59 -1.43 -3.82
N GLN A 323 31.89 -0.61 -3.02
CA GLN A 323 32.03 0.85 -3.05
C GLN A 323 33.39 1.31 -2.51
N THR A 324 33.91 0.63 -1.50
CA THR A 324 35.20 0.99 -0.88
C THR A 324 36.38 0.20 -1.46
N ARG A 325 36.12 -0.78 -2.33
CA ARG A 325 37.11 -1.74 -2.86
C ARG A 325 37.90 -2.45 -1.76
N SER A 326 37.22 -2.77 -0.65
CA SER A 326 37.81 -3.35 0.55
C SER A 326 36.92 -4.46 1.09
N ALA A 327 37.37 -5.71 0.98
CA ALA A 327 36.66 -6.86 1.59
C ALA A 327 36.47 -6.62 3.10
N ARG A 328 37.53 -6.13 3.76
CA ARG A 328 37.52 -5.82 5.19
C ARG A 328 36.41 -4.85 5.60
N THR A 329 36.11 -3.85 4.76
CA THR A 329 34.99 -2.94 5.04
C THR A 329 33.64 -3.65 4.95
N GLY A 330 33.49 -4.58 4.00
CA GLY A 330 32.32 -5.44 3.93
C GLY A 330 32.17 -6.31 5.18
N ASP A 331 33.27 -6.86 5.67
CA ASP A 331 33.30 -7.69 6.88
C ASP A 331 32.94 -6.89 8.13
N LEU A 332 33.46 -5.67 8.27
CA LEU A 332 33.08 -4.75 9.34
C LEU A 332 31.58 -4.47 9.32
N VAL A 333 30.99 -4.22 8.15
CA VAL A 333 29.54 -4.03 8.02
C VAL A 333 28.77 -5.30 8.41
N ARG A 334 29.17 -6.48 7.93
CA ARG A 334 28.54 -7.74 8.33
C ARG A 334 28.64 -7.96 9.85
N SER A 335 29.81 -7.74 10.43
CA SER A 335 30.03 -7.87 11.88
C SER A 335 29.21 -6.88 12.70
N LEU A 336 28.96 -5.67 12.19
CA LEU A 336 28.07 -4.71 12.85
C LEU A 336 26.65 -5.25 12.95
N PHE A 337 26.13 -5.85 11.88
CA PHE A 337 24.80 -6.46 11.87
C PHE A 337 24.70 -7.69 12.78
N HIS A 338 25.79 -8.45 12.91
CA HIS A 338 25.84 -9.64 13.76
C HIS A 338 26.31 -9.36 15.20
N GLY A 339 26.68 -8.11 15.52
CA GLY A 339 27.20 -7.73 16.84
C GLY A 339 28.59 -8.29 17.17
N THR A 340 29.41 -8.63 16.17
CA THR A 340 30.72 -9.30 16.32
C THR A 340 31.92 -8.43 15.99
N LEU A 341 31.76 -7.09 16.00
CA LEU A 341 32.85 -6.15 15.73
C LEU A 341 34.07 -6.37 16.65
N GLU A 342 33.84 -6.67 17.92
CA GLU A 342 34.90 -6.85 18.92
C GLU A 342 35.70 -8.13 18.71
N THR A 343 35.09 -9.17 18.14
CA THR A 343 35.72 -10.48 17.93
C THR A 343 36.30 -10.64 16.52
N LEU A 344 36.01 -9.72 15.60
CA LEU A 344 36.43 -9.81 14.20
C LEU A 344 37.96 -9.84 14.01
N ASP A 345 38.72 -9.22 14.91
CA ASP A 345 40.20 -9.21 14.88
C ASP A 345 40.85 -10.39 15.62
N THR A 346 40.05 -11.31 16.15
CA THR A 346 40.56 -12.55 16.75
C THR A 346 40.98 -13.55 15.67
N ALA A 347 41.72 -14.60 16.05
CA ALA A 347 42.23 -15.60 15.11
C ALA A 347 41.12 -16.31 14.31
N ASP A 348 39.96 -16.53 14.95
CA ASP A 348 38.81 -17.23 14.37
C ASP A 348 37.69 -16.26 13.92
N GLY A 349 37.89 -14.95 14.06
CA GLY A 349 36.84 -13.95 13.89
C GLY A 349 36.21 -13.90 12.49
N GLU A 350 37.00 -14.15 11.44
CA GLU A 350 36.49 -14.22 10.06
C GLU A 350 35.63 -15.48 9.83
N GLU A 351 36.02 -16.63 10.40
CA GLU A 351 35.27 -17.88 10.29
C GLU A 351 33.96 -17.83 11.11
N ASP A 352 34.02 -17.23 12.31
CA ASP A 352 32.84 -16.97 13.14
C ASP A 352 31.86 -16.04 12.43
N LEU A 353 32.35 -14.97 11.80
CA LEU A 353 31.53 -14.05 11.03
C LEU A 353 30.85 -14.73 9.83
N ASP A 354 31.58 -15.56 9.08
CA ASP A 354 31.02 -16.30 7.95
C ASP A 354 29.99 -17.33 8.43
N THR A 355 30.22 -17.98 9.56
CA THR A 355 29.27 -18.90 10.19
C THR A 355 27.97 -18.18 10.58
N LEU A 356 28.07 -17.03 11.27
CA LEU A 356 26.91 -16.22 11.64
C LEU A 356 26.17 -15.65 10.42
N THR A 357 26.91 -15.23 9.39
CA THR A 357 26.33 -14.79 8.12
C THR A 357 25.53 -15.93 7.50
N HIS A 358 26.08 -17.15 7.45
CA HIS A 358 25.40 -18.32 6.91
C HIS A 358 24.16 -18.69 7.73
N HIS A 359 24.21 -18.65 9.06
CA HIS A 359 23.02 -18.84 9.89
C HIS A 359 21.89 -17.86 9.54
N SER A 360 22.22 -16.60 9.19
CA SER A 360 21.23 -15.61 8.76
C SER A 360 20.57 -15.89 7.41
N TRP A 361 21.09 -16.84 6.63
CA TRP A 361 20.49 -17.27 5.37
C TRP A 361 19.25 -18.12 5.58
N PHE A 362 18.98 -18.54 6.82
CA PHE A 362 17.84 -19.37 7.15
C PHE A 362 16.93 -18.64 8.12
N SER A 363 15.64 -18.69 7.82
CA SER A 363 14.60 -18.27 8.74
C SER A 363 14.20 -19.45 9.62
N GLY A 364 14.21 -19.22 10.93
CA GLY A 364 13.63 -20.16 11.90
C GLY A 364 12.11 -20.17 11.81
N SER A 365 11.53 -21.35 11.91
CA SER A 365 10.11 -21.56 12.12
C SER A 365 9.90 -22.33 13.42
N ASP A 366 8.79 -22.04 14.10
CA ASP A 366 8.50 -22.59 15.43
C ASP A 366 8.59 -24.12 15.42
N GLY A 367 9.47 -24.65 16.28
CA GLY A 367 9.68 -26.08 16.48
C GLY A 367 8.68 -26.72 17.44
N GLY A 368 7.75 -25.91 17.97
CA GLY A 368 6.84 -26.31 19.04
C GLY A 368 7.44 -26.06 20.41
N HIS A 369 6.81 -26.63 21.42
CA HIS A 369 7.14 -26.35 22.83
C HIS A 369 7.35 -27.63 23.63
N VAL A 370 8.06 -27.50 24.74
CA VAL A 370 8.16 -28.51 25.78
C VAL A 370 7.90 -27.86 27.13
N TRP A 371 7.16 -28.55 27.96
CA TRP A 371 6.84 -28.14 29.31
C TRP A 371 7.88 -28.71 30.28
N LYS A 372 8.39 -27.86 31.17
CA LYS A 372 9.36 -28.23 32.20
C LYS A 372 8.88 -27.71 33.55
N VAL A 373 9.22 -28.44 34.61
CA VAL A 373 9.11 -27.93 35.97
C VAL A 373 10.46 -27.35 36.35
N THR A 374 10.50 -26.06 36.66
CA THR A 374 11.71 -25.35 37.07
C THR A 374 11.56 -24.84 38.50
N ALA A 375 12.68 -24.64 39.18
CA ALA A 375 12.68 -23.98 40.47
C ALA A 375 12.21 -22.54 40.32
N ARG A 376 11.35 -22.07 41.23
CA ARG A 376 11.01 -20.65 41.28
C ARG A 376 12.20 -19.88 41.87
N PRO A 377 12.73 -18.85 41.21
CA PRO A 377 13.81 -18.03 41.78
C PRO A 377 13.30 -17.30 43.02
N VAL A 378 14.00 -17.44 44.15
CA VAL A 378 13.74 -16.71 45.40
C VAL A 378 14.84 -15.66 45.55
N GLU A 379 14.47 -14.38 45.68
CA GLU A 379 15.46 -13.32 45.94
C GLU A 379 16.07 -13.50 47.35
N GLY A 380 17.40 -13.62 47.41
CA GLY A 380 18.17 -13.60 48.66
C GLY A 380 18.46 -14.95 49.31
N ASP A 381 18.20 -16.07 48.62
CA ASP A 381 18.50 -17.42 49.10
C ASP A 381 19.51 -18.13 48.17
N ASP A 382 20.72 -18.40 48.66
CA ASP A 382 21.81 -19.07 47.90
C ASP A 382 21.64 -20.60 47.85
N GLU A 383 20.60 -21.16 48.50
CA GLU A 383 20.35 -22.59 48.54
C GLU A 383 19.58 -23.04 47.28
N LEU A 384 20.29 -23.67 46.33
CA LEU A 384 19.69 -24.30 45.16
C LEU A 384 18.61 -25.31 45.63
N PRO A 385 17.32 -25.10 45.30
CA PRO A 385 16.28 -26.04 45.68
C PRO A 385 16.58 -27.44 45.10
N PRO A 386 16.09 -28.51 45.74
CA PRO A 386 16.31 -29.87 45.24
C PRO A 386 15.81 -30.00 43.79
N PRO A 387 16.36 -30.96 43.03
CA PRO A 387 15.96 -31.16 41.65
C PRO A 387 14.43 -31.28 41.56
N PRO A 388 13.80 -30.58 40.60
CA PRO A 388 12.35 -30.52 40.52
C PRO A 388 11.77 -31.92 40.36
N PRO A 389 10.61 -32.21 40.99
CA PRO A 389 9.92 -33.46 40.74
C PRO A 389 9.50 -33.53 39.28
N GLU A 390 9.55 -34.73 38.69
CA GLU A 390 8.92 -35.02 37.39
C GLU A 390 7.57 -35.71 37.63
N PRO A 391 6.47 -34.94 37.80
CA PRO A 391 5.17 -35.55 38.03
C PRO A 391 4.68 -36.26 36.77
N GLY A 392 3.93 -37.36 36.93
CA GLY A 392 3.42 -38.14 35.79
C GLY A 392 2.57 -37.32 34.80
N TRP A 393 1.82 -36.33 35.29
CA TRP A 393 1.04 -35.42 34.45
C TRP A 393 1.90 -34.54 33.52
N LEU A 394 3.18 -34.29 33.86
CA LEU A 394 4.08 -33.55 32.99
C LEU A 394 4.40 -34.33 31.72
N THR A 395 4.50 -35.66 31.83
CA THR A 395 4.68 -36.55 30.67
C THR A 395 3.43 -36.48 29.78
N GLU A 396 2.25 -36.60 30.37
CA GLU A 396 0.97 -36.48 29.65
C GLU A 396 0.83 -35.11 28.95
N LEU A 397 1.16 -34.01 29.66
CA LEU A 397 1.14 -32.66 29.10
C LEU A 397 2.10 -32.53 27.90
N ASN A 398 3.31 -33.06 28.02
CA ASN A 398 4.29 -33.04 26.94
C ASN A 398 3.89 -33.94 25.76
N ASP A 399 3.17 -35.03 25.99
CA ASP A 399 2.64 -35.88 24.93
C ASP A 399 1.50 -35.18 24.18
N VAL A 400 0.60 -34.48 24.88
CA VAL A 400 -0.43 -33.61 24.27
C VAL A 400 0.22 -32.47 23.49
N GLN A 401 1.23 -31.80 24.06
CA GLN A 401 1.96 -30.73 23.39
C GLN A 401 2.60 -31.23 22.09
N ARG A 402 3.26 -32.39 22.13
CA ARG A 402 3.87 -33.01 20.95
C ARG A 402 2.84 -33.33 19.87
N GLN A 403 1.69 -33.89 20.25
CA GLN A 403 0.61 -34.17 19.30
C GLN A 403 0.07 -32.89 18.66
N TYR A 404 -0.09 -31.82 19.45
CA TYR A 404 -0.51 -30.51 18.96
C TYR A 404 0.50 -29.91 17.97
N ASP A 405 1.78 -29.96 18.32
CA ASP A 405 2.88 -29.43 17.52
C ASP A 405 3.07 -30.20 16.21
N ASP A 406 2.91 -31.53 16.21
CA ASP A 406 2.98 -32.37 15.01
C ASP A 406 1.76 -32.18 14.10
N LEU A 407 0.58 -31.92 14.67
CA LEU A 407 -0.67 -31.77 13.94
C LEU A 407 -0.80 -30.40 13.26
N THR A 408 -0.34 -29.34 13.90
CA THR A 408 -0.44 -27.96 13.38
C THR A 408 0.12 -27.76 11.96
N PRO A 409 1.34 -28.20 11.62
CA PRO A 409 1.86 -28.08 10.26
C PRO A 409 1.10 -28.97 9.25
N ARG A 410 0.56 -30.12 9.68
CA ARG A 410 -0.28 -30.98 8.84
C ARG A 410 -1.60 -30.30 8.50
N LEU A 411 -2.24 -29.66 9.47
CA LEU A 411 -3.44 -28.86 9.28
C LEU A 411 -3.19 -27.71 8.30
N ARG A 412 -2.13 -26.90 8.51
CA ARG A 412 -1.76 -25.81 7.60
C ARG A 412 -1.56 -26.28 6.17
N ARG A 413 -0.86 -27.40 5.97
CA ARG A 413 -0.67 -28.01 4.64
C ARG A 413 -2.00 -28.45 4.02
N SER A 414 -2.89 -29.02 4.82
CA SER A 414 -4.22 -29.46 4.36
C SER A 414 -5.10 -28.26 3.97
N GLN A 415 -5.11 -27.21 4.79
CA GLN A 415 -5.80 -25.95 4.51
C GLN A 415 -5.28 -25.28 3.23
N GLN A 416 -3.95 -25.20 3.06
CA GLN A 416 -3.35 -24.68 1.83
C GLN A 416 -3.77 -25.51 0.62
N ARG A 417 -3.78 -26.84 0.73
CA ARG A 417 -4.20 -27.70 -0.38
C ARG A 417 -5.70 -27.53 -0.68
N LEU A 418 -6.53 -27.38 0.34
CA LEU A 418 -7.96 -27.15 0.21
C LEU A 418 -8.22 -25.83 -0.51
N TRP A 419 -7.56 -24.76 -0.07
CA TRP A 419 -7.61 -23.46 -0.72
C TRP A 419 -7.12 -23.53 -2.17
N ASN A 420 -6.01 -24.21 -2.46
CA ASN A 420 -5.51 -24.36 -3.83
C ASN A 420 -6.53 -25.06 -4.74
N ILE A 421 -7.19 -26.13 -4.27
CA ILE A 421 -8.21 -26.83 -5.07
C ILE A 421 -9.43 -25.95 -5.26
N TRP A 422 -9.89 -25.29 -4.19
CA TRP A 422 -11.01 -24.35 -4.26
C TRP A 422 -10.72 -23.21 -5.24
N TRP A 423 -9.53 -22.61 -5.16
CA TRP A 423 -9.10 -21.53 -6.03
C TRP A 423 -9.01 -21.98 -7.48
N LEU A 424 -8.32 -23.09 -7.77
CA LEU A 424 -8.24 -23.63 -9.13
C LEU A 424 -9.63 -23.93 -9.69
N ARG A 425 -10.48 -24.57 -8.90
CA ARG A 425 -11.83 -24.94 -9.33
C ARG A 425 -12.71 -23.72 -9.62
N ASN A 426 -12.57 -22.64 -8.87
CA ASN A 426 -13.37 -21.42 -9.04
C ASN A 426 -12.66 -20.36 -9.88
N LYS A 427 -11.49 -20.66 -10.45
CA LYS A 427 -10.78 -19.75 -11.34
C LYS A 427 -11.68 -19.48 -12.56
N PRO A 428 -11.98 -18.21 -12.90
CA PRO A 428 -12.69 -17.88 -14.13
C PRO A 428 -11.96 -18.49 -15.34
N VAL A 429 -12.71 -19.18 -16.20
CA VAL A 429 -12.17 -19.83 -17.41
C VAL A 429 -12.71 -19.09 -18.63
N PRO A 430 -11.85 -18.56 -19.52
CA PRO A 430 -12.28 -17.95 -20.75
C PRO A 430 -13.14 -18.92 -21.59
N ALA A 431 -14.19 -18.40 -22.23
CA ALA A 431 -15.18 -19.20 -22.96
C ALA A 431 -14.59 -20.13 -24.05
N PHE A 432 -13.37 -19.87 -24.51
CA PHE A 432 -12.74 -20.55 -25.64
C PHE A 432 -11.53 -21.42 -25.28
N THR A 433 -11.14 -21.51 -24.01
CA THR A 433 -9.96 -22.27 -23.58
C THR A 433 -10.31 -23.20 -22.43
N PRO A 434 -10.34 -24.54 -22.61
CA PRO A 434 -10.52 -25.45 -21.48
C PRO A 434 -9.25 -25.44 -20.63
N GLU A 435 -9.22 -24.64 -19.55
CA GLU A 435 -8.08 -24.62 -18.62
C GLU A 435 -7.99 -25.90 -17.78
N HIS A 436 -9.13 -26.54 -17.50
CA HIS A 436 -9.17 -27.72 -16.64
C HIS A 436 -9.08 -29.04 -17.44
N PRO A 437 -8.20 -29.97 -17.04
CA PRO A 437 -8.21 -31.32 -17.58
C PRO A 437 -9.60 -31.98 -17.43
N ALA A 438 -9.98 -32.82 -18.39
CA ALA A 438 -11.25 -33.52 -18.35
C ALA A 438 -11.46 -34.26 -17.01
N GLY A 439 -12.60 -34.01 -16.36
CA GLY A 439 -12.96 -34.61 -15.07
C GLY A 439 -12.36 -33.93 -13.83
N PHE A 440 -11.54 -32.90 -13.99
CA PHE A 440 -10.97 -32.15 -12.85
C PHE A 440 -12.06 -31.56 -11.96
N ASP A 441 -13.06 -30.87 -12.52
CA ASP A 441 -14.10 -30.19 -11.72
C ASP A 441 -14.89 -31.16 -10.84
N ALA A 442 -15.31 -32.29 -11.41
CA ALA A 442 -16.02 -33.32 -10.66
C ALA A 442 -15.14 -33.92 -9.55
N ALA A 443 -13.84 -34.13 -9.83
CA ALA A 443 -12.89 -34.58 -8.82
C ALA A 443 -12.66 -33.52 -7.72
N ALA A 444 -12.60 -32.24 -8.09
CA ALA A 444 -12.48 -31.12 -7.17
C ALA A 444 -13.71 -31.01 -6.27
N ASP A 445 -14.92 -31.10 -6.82
CA ASP A 445 -16.19 -31.09 -6.06
C ASP A 445 -16.22 -32.20 -4.99
N VAL A 446 -15.77 -33.41 -5.34
CA VAL A 446 -15.64 -34.50 -4.36
C VAL A 446 -14.65 -34.13 -3.26
N GLN A 447 -13.51 -33.53 -3.58
CA GLN A 447 -12.51 -33.14 -2.56
C GLN A 447 -12.94 -31.94 -1.71
N LEU A 448 -13.79 -31.04 -2.23
CA LEU A 448 -14.30 -29.85 -1.56
C LEU A 448 -15.54 -30.13 -0.70
N ASN A 449 -16.14 -31.32 -0.79
CA ASN A 449 -17.30 -31.69 0.01
C ASN A 449 -16.92 -31.96 1.48
N GLU A 450 -17.21 -31.01 2.37
CA GLU A 450 -16.96 -31.13 3.82
C GLU A 450 -17.72 -32.31 4.46
N SER A 451 -18.89 -32.70 3.93
CA SER A 451 -19.70 -33.78 4.51
C SER A 451 -19.13 -35.19 4.26
N ASP A 452 -18.19 -35.33 3.31
CA ASP A 452 -17.48 -36.59 3.07
C ASP A 452 -16.19 -36.63 3.89
N ALA A 453 -16.14 -37.50 4.90
CA ALA A 453 -14.97 -37.66 5.77
C ALA A 453 -13.69 -38.09 5.04
N THR A 454 -13.80 -38.66 3.83
CA THR A 454 -12.65 -39.08 3.01
C THR A 454 -12.14 -37.97 2.09
N SER A 455 -12.94 -36.91 1.87
CA SER A 455 -12.55 -35.76 1.05
C SER A 455 -11.41 -34.98 1.70
N LEU A 456 -10.81 -34.04 0.94
CA LEU A 456 -9.83 -33.14 1.51
C LEU A 456 -10.46 -32.18 2.52
N ALA A 457 -11.65 -31.66 2.24
CA ALA A 457 -12.39 -30.78 3.14
C ALA A 457 -12.73 -31.49 4.46
N GLY A 458 -13.30 -32.70 4.40
CA GLY A 458 -13.65 -33.50 5.57
C GLY A 458 -12.42 -33.88 6.41
N ARG A 459 -11.30 -34.26 5.78
CA ARG A 459 -10.03 -34.51 6.49
C ARG A 459 -9.45 -33.25 7.11
N THR A 460 -9.54 -32.10 6.43
CA THR A 460 -9.08 -30.81 6.98
C THR A 460 -9.90 -30.40 8.19
N LYS A 461 -11.22 -30.60 8.13
CA LYS A 461 -12.13 -30.39 9.26
C LYS A 461 -11.75 -31.29 10.45
N ALA A 462 -11.54 -32.59 10.22
CA ALA A 462 -11.15 -33.51 11.28
C ALA A 462 -9.83 -33.10 11.96
N LEU A 463 -8.83 -32.66 11.18
CA LEU A 463 -7.59 -32.11 11.74
C LEU A 463 -7.84 -30.84 12.57
N LEU A 464 -8.71 -29.94 12.10
CA LEU A 464 -9.07 -28.73 12.83
C LEU A 464 -9.76 -29.06 14.17
N ASP A 465 -10.71 -29.99 14.15
CA ASP A 465 -11.43 -30.44 15.35
C ASP A 465 -10.47 -31.13 16.36
N GLU A 466 -9.54 -31.95 15.87
CA GLU A 466 -8.50 -32.59 16.70
C GLU A 466 -7.54 -31.54 17.29
N GLN A 467 -7.14 -30.53 16.51
CA GLN A 467 -6.33 -29.42 17.00
C GLN A 467 -7.03 -28.70 18.17
N PHE A 468 -8.32 -28.37 18.01
CA PHE A 468 -9.09 -27.73 19.07
C PHE A 468 -9.23 -28.61 20.32
N ALA A 469 -9.37 -29.93 20.16
CA ALA A 469 -9.44 -30.87 21.26
C ALA A 469 -8.11 -30.96 22.05
N LEU A 470 -6.96 -30.92 21.35
CA LEU A 470 -5.64 -30.88 21.96
C LEU A 470 -5.37 -29.54 22.64
N LEU A 471 -5.71 -28.43 21.98
CA LEU A 471 -5.49 -27.08 22.50
C LEU A 471 -6.19 -26.85 23.85
N ARG A 472 -7.40 -27.39 24.03
CA ARG A 472 -8.15 -27.30 25.31
C ARG A 472 -7.48 -28.02 26.48
N GLN A 473 -6.51 -28.90 26.23
CA GLN A 473 -5.78 -29.63 27.25
C GLN A 473 -4.44 -28.97 27.62
N LEU A 474 -4.05 -27.94 26.88
CA LEU A 474 -2.83 -27.17 27.09
C LEU A 474 -3.15 -25.83 27.77
N PRO A 475 -2.24 -25.28 28.59
CA PRO A 475 -2.35 -23.89 29.03
C PRO A 475 -2.27 -22.92 27.85
N THR A 476 -3.17 -21.93 27.80
CA THR A 476 -3.32 -20.97 26.68
C THR A 476 -3.55 -19.53 27.15
N GLY A 477 -3.32 -18.55 26.27
CA GLY A 477 -3.62 -17.14 26.53
C GLY A 477 -3.40 -16.28 25.28
N GLY A 478 -4.22 -15.23 25.11
CA GLY A 478 -4.10 -14.26 24.02
C GLY A 478 -3.01 -13.21 24.27
N THR A 479 -2.65 -13.00 25.54
CA THR A 479 -1.50 -12.18 25.96
C THR A 479 -0.51 -12.97 26.82
N PRO A 480 0.74 -12.48 27.00
CA PRO A 480 1.71 -13.09 27.91
C PRO A 480 1.19 -13.26 29.35
N GLU A 481 0.41 -12.30 29.85
CA GLU A 481 -0.16 -12.30 31.19
C GLU A 481 -1.27 -13.35 31.34
N GLU A 482 -2.15 -13.45 30.35
CA GLU A 482 -3.21 -14.47 30.31
C GLU A 482 -2.61 -15.87 30.27
N LEU A 483 -1.59 -16.06 29.44
CA LEU A 483 -0.89 -17.34 29.33
C LEU A 483 -0.19 -17.70 30.65
N ALA A 484 0.50 -16.74 31.28
CA ALA A 484 1.16 -16.97 32.56
C ALA A 484 0.15 -17.32 33.67
N ALA A 485 -1.01 -16.66 33.68
CA ALA A 485 -2.09 -16.95 34.62
C ALA A 485 -2.66 -18.37 34.42
N ASP A 486 -2.88 -18.79 33.18
CA ASP A 486 -3.42 -20.12 32.88
C ASP A 486 -2.39 -21.24 33.19
N ILE A 487 -1.10 -21.00 32.93
CA ILE A 487 -0.02 -21.89 33.36
C ILE A 487 0.00 -22.05 34.88
N GLY A 488 -0.11 -20.94 35.62
CA GLY A 488 -0.15 -20.95 37.09
C GLY A 488 -1.36 -21.70 37.63
N LYS A 489 -2.53 -21.50 37.03
CA LYS A 489 -3.76 -22.23 37.35
C LYS A 489 -3.60 -23.73 37.10
N TYR A 490 -3.13 -24.11 35.92
CA TYR A 490 -2.91 -25.51 35.53
C TYR A 490 -1.97 -26.24 36.49
N ALA A 491 -0.89 -25.58 36.91
CA ALA A 491 0.07 -26.12 37.87
C ALA A 491 -0.53 -26.28 39.28
N THR A 492 -1.32 -25.30 39.73
CA THR A 492 -1.97 -25.32 41.05
C THR A 492 -3.03 -26.41 41.15
N GLU A 493 -3.86 -26.58 40.11
CA GLU A 493 -4.91 -27.62 40.06
C GLU A 493 -4.34 -29.04 40.10
N ARG A 494 -3.09 -29.22 39.66
CA ARG A 494 -2.36 -30.50 39.71
C ARG A 494 -1.44 -30.64 40.93
N GLY A 495 -1.54 -29.71 41.88
CA GLY A 495 -0.85 -29.77 43.18
C GLY A 495 0.66 -29.59 43.08
N LEU A 496 1.17 -28.81 42.11
CA LEU A 496 2.59 -28.49 42.06
C LEU A 496 3.01 -27.69 43.32
N ASP A 497 4.09 -28.10 43.96
CA ASP A 497 4.64 -27.41 45.15
C ASP A 497 5.00 -25.95 44.77
N PRO A 498 4.58 -24.94 45.56
CA PRO A 498 4.80 -23.52 45.27
C PRO A 498 6.28 -23.09 45.09
N ARG A 499 7.24 -23.93 45.53
CA ARG A 499 8.68 -23.71 45.29
C ARG A 499 9.10 -23.96 43.84
N TYR A 500 8.25 -24.60 43.04
CA TYR A 500 8.48 -24.84 41.63
C TYR A 500 7.45 -24.11 40.78
N GLN A 501 7.75 -23.99 39.50
CA GLN A 501 6.85 -23.43 38.49
C GLN A 501 6.85 -24.30 37.24
N LEU A 502 5.70 -24.31 36.56
CA LEU A 502 5.59 -24.89 35.24
C LEU A 502 6.02 -23.83 34.22
N GLU A 503 6.89 -24.22 33.30
CA GLU A 503 7.45 -23.33 32.30
C GLU A 503 7.31 -23.94 30.91
N ARG A 504 6.90 -23.13 29.94
CA ARG A 504 6.83 -23.49 28.52
C ARG A 504 8.10 -23.04 27.82
N THR A 505 8.93 -23.97 27.38
CA THR A 505 10.18 -23.68 26.65
C THR A 505 10.01 -24.00 25.17
N ALA A 506 10.51 -23.13 24.29
CA ALA A 506 10.54 -23.40 22.86
C ALA A 506 11.50 -24.58 22.54
N ARG A 507 11.12 -25.42 21.58
CA ARG A 507 12.00 -26.44 21.00
C ARG A 507 12.92 -25.82 19.95
N GLU A 508 13.93 -26.58 19.56
CA GLU A 508 14.81 -26.22 18.45
C GLU A 508 13.98 -25.96 17.19
N SER A 509 14.23 -24.81 16.54
CA SER A 509 13.49 -24.37 15.36
C SER A 509 13.79 -25.24 14.15
N TYR A 510 12.82 -25.34 13.25
CA TYR A 510 13.10 -25.80 11.89
C TYR A 510 13.61 -24.64 11.04
N TYR A 511 14.60 -24.90 10.20
CA TYR A 511 15.20 -23.89 9.35
C TYR A 511 14.78 -24.08 7.91
N ARG A 512 14.44 -22.98 7.25
CA ARG A 512 14.25 -22.91 5.79
C ARG A 512 15.05 -21.74 5.22
N PRO A 513 15.53 -21.82 3.97
CA PRO A 513 16.17 -20.67 3.34
C PRO A 513 15.28 -19.42 3.45
N ALA A 514 15.88 -18.30 3.83
CA ALA A 514 15.24 -17.00 3.82
C ALA A 514 15.05 -16.54 2.36
N ASP A 515 14.07 -15.65 2.15
CA ASP A 515 13.92 -14.98 0.87
C ASP A 515 15.14 -14.08 0.60
N PRO A 516 15.62 -14.00 -0.65
CA PRO A 516 16.76 -13.16 -0.97
C PRO A 516 16.42 -11.68 -0.75
N VAL A 517 17.39 -10.94 -0.25
CA VAL A 517 17.33 -9.49 -0.06
C VAL A 517 17.88 -8.79 -1.29
N VAL A 518 17.07 -7.90 -1.86
CA VAL A 518 17.47 -6.94 -2.89
C VAL A 518 17.73 -5.61 -2.22
N LEU A 519 18.96 -5.12 -2.28
CA LEU A 519 19.34 -3.82 -1.74
C LEU A 519 19.70 -2.86 -2.87
N ILE A 520 18.99 -1.73 -2.94
CA ILE A 520 19.25 -0.63 -3.87
C ILE A 520 19.62 0.58 -3.03
N LYS A 521 20.85 1.10 -3.21
CA LYS A 521 21.26 2.36 -2.62
C LYS A 521 20.82 3.51 -3.51
N ASP A 522 20.42 4.63 -2.90
CA ASP A 522 20.28 5.91 -3.60
C ASP A 522 19.40 5.78 -4.85
N THR A 523 18.13 5.44 -4.62
CA THR A 523 17.12 5.24 -5.66
C THR A 523 16.78 6.53 -6.42
N GLY A 524 17.46 7.64 -6.14
CA GLY A 524 17.14 8.98 -6.65
C GLY A 524 15.88 9.56 -6.02
N ALA A 525 15.28 8.90 -5.02
CA ALA A 525 14.12 9.41 -4.29
C ALA A 525 14.54 10.62 -3.43
N LYS A 526 14.30 11.82 -3.96
CA LYS A 526 14.56 13.09 -3.26
C LYS A 526 13.46 13.44 -2.26
N GLU A 527 12.38 12.68 -2.25
CA GLU A 527 11.21 12.91 -1.43
C GLU A 527 11.03 11.78 -0.43
N PRO A 528 10.73 12.12 0.84
CA PRO A 528 10.47 11.10 1.83
C PRO A 528 9.16 10.36 1.49
N LEU A 529 9.12 9.06 1.77
CA LEU A 529 7.94 8.22 1.51
C LEU A 529 6.74 8.61 2.38
N THR A 530 7.01 9.12 3.59
CA THR A 530 6.03 9.60 4.57
C THR A 530 6.46 10.97 5.10
N ARG A 531 5.55 11.70 5.73
CA ARG A 531 5.89 12.97 6.37
C ARG A 531 6.16 12.78 7.86
N ASP A 532 7.27 13.32 8.35
CA ASP A 532 7.57 13.37 9.79
C ASP A 532 6.93 14.58 10.49
N THR A 533 6.28 15.44 9.72
CA THR A 533 5.62 16.67 10.22
C THR A 533 4.21 16.77 9.66
N PRO A 534 3.25 17.28 10.45
CA PRO A 534 1.89 17.48 9.99
C PRO A 534 1.82 18.27 8.68
N LEU A 535 0.80 17.98 7.88
CA LEU A 535 0.52 18.69 6.65
C LEU A 535 0.08 20.13 6.97
N PRO A 536 0.73 21.17 6.43
CA PRO A 536 0.50 22.55 6.87
C PRO A 536 -0.79 23.13 6.27
N CYS A 537 -1.94 22.75 6.83
CA CYS A 537 -3.24 23.25 6.42
C CYS A 537 -3.40 24.74 6.76
N ARG A 538 -4.32 25.42 6.06
CA ARG A 538 -4.54 26.86 6.17
C ARG A 538 -6.02 27.21 6.18
N LEU A 539 -6.36 28.35 6.76
CA LEU A 539 -7.63 29.02 6.51
C LEU A 539 -7.49 30.02 5.34
N PRO A 540 -8.58 30.45 4.70
CA PRO A 540 -8.51 31.34 3.53
C PRO A 540 -7.88 32.69 3.82
N GLU A 541 -7.99 33.20 5.05
CA GLU A 541 -7.34 34.44 5.48
C GLU A 541 -5.81 34.36 5.49
N ALA A 542 -5.25 33.15 5.61
CA ALA A 542 -3.82 32.91 5.55
C ALA A 542 -3.30 32.74 4.10
N LEU A 543 -4.18 32.86 3.09
CA LEU A 543 -3.77 32.85 1.69
C LEU A 543 -3.17 34.19 1.28
N ILE A 544 -2.11 34.10 0.48
CA ILE A 544 -1.51 35.27 -0.14
C ILE A 544 -2.45 35.78 -1.24
N THR A 545 -3.14 36.89 -0.96
CA THR A 545 -4.03 37.54 -1.93
C THR A 545 -3.30 38.55 -2.81
N ARG A 546 -2.07 38.94 -2.44
CA ARG A 546 -1.30 39.98 -3.10
C ARG A 546 0.20 39.85 -2.79
N ILE A 547 1.05 39.98 -3.81
CA ILE A 547 2.51 40.07 -3.64
C ILE A 547 2.98 41.34 -4.33
N THR A 548 3.63 42.24 -3.60
CA THR A 548 4.24 43.44 -4.20
C THR A 548 5.74 43.19 -4.40
N VAL A 549 6.20 43.18 -5.65
CA VAL A 549 7.62 43.05 -6.01
C VAL A 549 8.10 44.36 -6.63
N SER A 550 9.13 44.97 -6.05
CA SER A 550 9.72 46.23 -6.54
C SER A 550 8.72 47.40 -6.70
N GLY A 551 7.71 47.47 -5.83
CA GLY A 551 6.69 48.52 -5.86
C GLY A 551 5.53 48.26 -6.84
N THR A 552 5.62 47.19 -7.65
CA THR A 552 4.52 46.72 -8.49
C THR A 552 3.78 45.63 -7.76
N THR A 553 2.46 45.80 -7.66
CA THR A 553 1.55 44.84 -7.03
C THR A 553 1.08 43.80 -8.01
#